data_AF-A0A7X6Z846-F1
#
_entry.id   AF-A0A7X6Z846-F1
#
_cell.length_a   1.000
_cell.length_b   1.000
_cell.length_c   1.000
_cell.angle_alpha   90.00
_cell.angle_beta   90.00
_cell.angle_gamma   90.00
#
_symmetry.space_group_name_H-M   'P 1'
#
loop_
_entity.id
_entity.type
_entity.pdbx_description
1 polymer ?
#
loop_
_entity_poly.entity_id
_entity_poly.type
_entity_poly.pdbx_seq_one_letter_code
_entity_poly.pdbx_strand_id
1 'polypeptide(L)'
;MPWFLGLALLGVILLGYVLMGRIDKTLANSQPQGLSVLPVARVLLFGPDPCRAELEKHLAQEHIPYAYVLTPDLPDPARYDAVLALSGDDSANLLLCVAARHACQHVKTCARCNQAVYLALFQQLAIDQILSGPVDTEALWHTVRAWL
;
A
#
# COMPACT_ATOMS: atom_id res chain seq x y z
N MET A 1 54.94 -4.79 -12.39
CA MET A 1 53.88 -3.80 -12.71
C MET A 1 52.74 -3.87 -11.68
N PRO A 2 52.95 -3.44 -10.43
CA PRO A 2 51.97 -3.56 -9.33
C PRO A 2 50.91 -2.43 -9.30
N TRP A 3 51.07 -1.38 -10.11
CA TRP A 3 50.21 -0.20 -10.07
C TRP A 3 48.81 -0.42 -10.68
N PHE A 4 48.67 -1.36 -11.62
CA PHE A 4 47.37 -1.75 -12.18
C PHE A 4 46.46 -2.45 -11.16
N LEU A 5 47.04 -3.25 -10.26
CA LEU A 5 46.30 -3.90 -9.17
C LEU A 5 45.74 -2.84 -8.20
N GLY A 6 46.52 -1.80 -7.90
CA GLY A 6 46.06 -0.69 -7.07
C GLY A 6 44.88 0.07 -7.69
N LEU A 7 44.94 0.38 -8.99
CA LEU A 7 43.85 1.05 -9.71
C LEU A 7 42.58 0.20 -9.78
N ALA A 8 42.72 -1.11 -10.02
CA ALA A 8 41.59 -2.03 -10.05
C ALA A 8 40.91 -2.12 -8.67
N LEU A 9 41.70 -2.18 -7.59
CA LEU A 9 41.18 -2.23 -6.22
C LEU A 9 40.41 -0.94 -5.87
N LEU A 10 40.97 0.21 -6.25
CA LEU A 10 40.35 1.52 -6.02
C LEU A 10 39.04 1.65 -6.81
N GLY A 11 38.99 1.13 -8.04
CA GLY A 11 37.77 1.08 -8.85
C GLY A 11 36.65 0.24 -8.22
N VAL A 12 36.97 -0.94 -7.66
CA VAL A 12 35.98 -1.80 -6.98
C VAL A 12 35.45 -1.15 -5.71
N ILE A 13 36.32 -0.49 -4.92
CA ILE A 13 35.91 0.23 -3.71
C ILE A 13 34.98 1.40 -4.07
N LEU A 14 35.33 2.18 -5.10
CA LEU A 14 34.53 3.31 -5.54
C LEU A 14 33.17 2.86 -6.10
N LEU A 15 33.15 1.76 -6.85
CA LEU A 15 31.93 1.16 -7.37
C LEU A 15 31.00 0.68 -6.24
N GLY A 16 31.56 0.04 -5.21
CA GLY A 16 30.81 -0.36 -4.01
C GLY A 16 30.19 0.83 -3.28
N TYR A 17 30.95 1.93 -3.14
CA TYR A 17 30.47 3.15 -2.51
C TYR A 17 29.31 3.80 -3.28
N VAL A 18 29.39 3.85 -4.62
CA VAL A 18 28.31 4.37 -5.46
C VAL A 18 27.07 3.47 -5.41
N LEU A 19 27.26 2.14 -5.40
CA LEU A 19 26.16 1.19 -5.29
C LEU A 19 25.42 1.34 -3.96
N MET A 20 26.15 1.46 -2.85
CA MET A 20 25.56 1.73 -1.53
C MET A 20 24.77 3.04 -1.51
N GLY A 21 25.31 4.13 -2.09
CA GLY A 21 24.58 5.41 -2.13
C GLY A 21 23.29 5.38 -2.96
N ARG A 22 23.19 4.51 -3.98
CA ARG A 22 21.92 4.34 -4.73
C ARG A 22 20.93 3.46 -3.99
N ILE A 23 21.39 2.39 -3.36
CA ILE A 23 20.55 1.49 -2.56
C ILE A 23 20.00 2.24 -1.36
N ASP A 24 20.82 3.00 -0.64
CA ASP A 24 20.37 3.84 0.47
C ASP A 24 19.41 4.92 -0.01
N LYS A 25 19.57 5.51 -1.20
CA LYS A 25 18.55 6.46 -1.70
C LYS A 25 17.22 5.80 -2.05
N THR A 26 17.22 4.54 -2.48
CA THR A 26 15.98 3.78 -2.70
C THR A 26 15.38 3.24 -1.39
N LEU A 27 16.21 2.95 -0.38
CA LEU A 27 15.78 2.43 0.92
C LEU A 27 15.44 3.53 1.93
N ALA A 28 16.12 4.68 1.89
CA ALA A 28 15.79 5.87 2.69
C ALA A 28 14.50 6.55 2.22
N ASN A 29 14.11 6.36 0.96
CA ASN A 29 12.76 6.67 0.49
C ASN A 29 11.72 5.61 0.93
N SER A 30 12.18 4.49 1.51
CA SER A 30 11.36 3.38 2.01
C SER A 30 11.37 3.27 3.55
N GLN A 31 12.05 4.18 4.26
CA GLN A 31 11.99 4.23 5.72
C GLN A 31 10.75 5.02 6.15
N PRO A 32 9.81 4.43 6.91
CA PRO A 32 8.65 5.13 7.42
C PRO A 32 9.15 6.25 8.33
N GLN A 33 8.81 7.48 7.95
CA GLN A 33 9.10 8.65 8.76
C GLN A 33 8.60 8.37 10.18
N GLY A 34 9.54 8.44 11.12
CA GLY A 34 9.32 8.11 12.50
C GLY A 34 8.16 8.90 13.09
N LEU A 35 7.61 8.34 14.18
CA LEU A 35 6.67 8.90 15.15
C LEU A 35 6.49 10.42 15.05
N SER A 36 5.83 10.83 13.97
CA SER A 36 5.32 12.16 13.76
C SER A 36 3.86 11.97 14.07
N VAL A 37 3.27 12.89 14.82
CA VAL A 37 1.83 12.96 15.02
C VAL A 37 1.20 13.00 13.63
N LEU A 38 0.88 11.82 13.10
CA LEU A 38 0.47 11.64 11.71
C LEU A 38 -0.88 12.36 11.59
N PRO A 39 -1.04 13.27 10.59
CA PRO A 39 -2.35 13.84 10.30
C PRO A 39 -3.35 12.70 10.15
N VAL A 40 -4.59 12.93 10.62
CA VAL A 40 -5.65 11.91 10.68
C VAL A 40 -5.84 11.32 9.28
N ALA A 41 -5.26 10.15 9.00
CA ALA A 41 -5.32 9.51 7.70
C ALA A 41 -6.66 8.80 7.57
N ARG A 42 -7.54 9.29 6.69
CA ARG A 42 -8.91 8.79 6.54
C ARG A 42 -8.99 7.53 5.69
N VAL A 43 -8.02 7.34 4.80
CA VAL A 43 -7.99 6.21 3.84
C VAL A 43 -6.70 5.41 3.98
N LEU A 44 -6.81 4.09 4.10
CA LEU A 44 -5.66 3.17 4.04
C LEU A 44 -5.64 2.45 2.69
N LEU A 45 -4.49 2.48 2.01
CA LEU A 45 -4.25 1.78 0.75
C LEU A 45 -3.24 0.66 0.97
N PHE A 46 -3.57 -0.55 0.52
CA PHE A 46 -2.69 -1.72 0.58
C PHE A 46 -2.53 -2.35 -0.81
N GLY A 47 -1.27 -2.64 -1.16
CA GLY A 47 -0.91 -3.41 -2.36
C GLY A 47 -0.30 -2.56 -3.48
N PRO A 48 0.51 -3.18 -4.36
CA PRO A 48 1.19 -2.49 -5.48
C PRO A 48 0.29 -2.32 -6.73
N ASP A 49 -1.02 -2.16 -6.56
CA ASP A 49 -1.98 -2.18 -7.66
C ASP A 49 -1.75 -1.05 -8.69
N PRO A 50 -1.89 -1.30 -10.01
CA PRO A 50 -1.85 -0.24 -11.02
C PRO A 50 -2.90 0.86 -10.78
N CYS A 51 -4.04 0.55 -10.16
CA CYS A 51 -5.06 1.54 -9.81
C CYS A 51 -4.63 2.49 -8.68
N ARG A 52 -3.55 2.17 -7.95
CA ARG A 52 -3.04 2.99 -6.83
C ARG A 52 -2.70 4.41 -7.26
N ALA A 53 -1.92 4.56 -8.34
CA ALA A 53 -1.41 5.87 -8.76
C ALA A 53 -2.54 6.84 -9.13
N GLU A 54 -3.60 6.35 -9.77
CA GLU A 54 -4.75 7.18 -10.12
C GLU A 54 -5.59 7.49 -8.88
N LEU A 55 -5.78 6.52 -7.97
CA LEU A 55 -6.50 6.77 -6.71
C LEU A 55 -5.76 7.78 -5.81
N GLU A 56 -4.43 7.68 -5.71
CA GLU A 56 -3.57 8.64 -5.01
C GLU A 56 -3.72 10.04 -5.58
N LYS A 57 -3.82 10.15 -6.91
CA LYS A 57 -4.05 11.43 -7.60
C LYS A 57 -5.42 12.03 -7.26
N HIS A 58 -6.49 11.24 -7.25
CA HIS A 58 -7.82 11.72 -6.83
C HIS A 58 -7.83 12.16 -5.35
N LEU A 59 -7.23 11.37 -4.47
CA LEU A 59 -7.10 11.71 -3.04
C LEU A 59 -6.30 12.99 -2.83
N ALA A 60 -5.20 13.18 -3.57
CA ALA A 60 -4.40 14.39 -3.53
C ALA A 60 -5.15 15.61 -4.06
N GLN A 61 -5.94 15.46 -5.13
CA GLN A 61 -6.77 16.54 -5.68
C GLN A 61 -7.81 17.04 -4.67
N GLU A 62 -8.48 16.13 -3.96
CA GLU A 62 -9.48 16.47 -2.93
C GLU A 62 -8.85 16.74 -1.55
N HIS A 63 -7.51 16.78 -1.43
CA HIS A 63 -6.76 16.99 -0.19
C HIS A 63 -7.16 16.02 0.94
N ILE A 64 -7.51 14.78 0.57
CA ILE A 64 -7.88 13.73 1.52
C ILE A 64 -6.61 13.04 2.03
N PRO A 65 -6.38 13.01 3.35
CA PRO A 65 -5.20 12.36 3.90
C PRO A 65 -5.34 10.84 3.80
N TYR A 66 -4.32 10.20 3.23
CA TYR A 66 -4.26 8.75 3.06
C TYR A 66 -2.93 8.19 3.59
N ALA A 67 -2.95 6.91 3.95
CA ALA A 67 -1.76 6.13 4.29
C ALA A 67 -1.61 4.98 3.29
N TYR A 68 -0.37 4.63 2.98
CA TYR A 68 -0.03 3.50 2.13
C TYR A 68 0.80 2.50 2.92
N VAL A 69 0.40 1.22 2.87
CA VAL A 69 1.12 0.12 3.51
C VAL A 69 1.45 -0.98 2.50
N LEU A 70 2.66 -1.53 2.66
CA LEU A 70 3.17 -2.64 1.84
C LEU A 70 2.99 -3.99 2.54
N THR A 71 2.83 -3.98 3.85
CA THR A 71 2.50 -5.18 4.64
C THR A 71 1.02 -5.15 5.02
N PRO A 72 0.38 -6.32 5.20
CA PRO A 72 -1.02 -6.42 5.63
C PRO A 72 -1.18 -6.13 7.13
N ASP A 73 -0.38 -5.20 7.66
CA ASP A 73 -0.52 -4.73 9.03
C ASP A 73 -1.43 -3.51 9.04
N LEU A 74 -2.36 -3.49 9.97
CA LEU A 74 -3.28 -2.38 10.15
C LEU A 74 -2.74 -1.44 11.22
N PRO A 75 -2.08 -0.32 10.86
CA PRO A 75 -1.78 0.72 11.83
C PRO A 75 -3.10 1.29 12.36
N ASP A 76 -3.19 1.57 13.66
CA ASP A 76 -4.30 2.25 14.36
C ASP A 76 -5.66 2.34 13.59
N PRO A 77 -6.47 1.26 13.61
CA PRO A 77 -7.72 1.14 12.84
C PRO A 77 -8.71 2.29 13.04
N ALA A 78 -8.73 2.89 14.23
CA ALA A 78 -9.67 3.95 14.59
C ALA A 78 -9.43 5.26 13.83
N ARG A 79 -8.32 5.37 13.09
CA ARG A 79 -8.01 6.56 12.29
C ARG A 79 -8.66 6.56 10.92
N TYR A 80 -9.06 5.38 10.43
CA TYR A 80 -9.47 5.21 9.04
C TYR A 80 -10.99 5.13 8.92
N ASP A 81 -11.53 5.84 7.94
CA ASP A 81 -12.91 5.72 7.49
C ASP A 81 -13.04 4.62 6.43
N ALA A 82 -12.00 4.43 5.61
CA ALA A 82 -11.96 3.42 4.57
C ALA A 82 -10.60 2.68 4.49
N VAL A 83 -10.65 1.38 4.25
CA VAL A 83 -9.51 0.49 4.00
C VAL A 83 -9.67 -0.18 2.64
N LEU A 84 -8.68 0.00 1.77
CA LEU A 84 -8.63 -0.49 0.41
C LEU A 84 -7.49 -1.49 0.27
N ALA A 85 -7.84 -2.76 0.17
CA ALA A 85 -6.91 -3.86 -0.01
C ALA A 85 -6.88 -4.31 -1.47
N LEU A 86 -5.95 -3.76 -2.25
CA LEU A 86 -5.86 -3.91 -3.71
C LEU A 86 -4.67 -4.78 -4.13
N SER A 87 -4.11 -5.61 -3.25
CA SER A 87 -2.95 -6.43 -3.62
C SER A 87 -3.34 -7.59 -4.56
N GLY A 88 -2.33 -8.19 -5.19
CA GLY A 88 -2.49 -9.44 -5.94
C GLY A 88 -2.65 -10.69 -5.07
N ASP A 89 -2.55 -10.55 -3.74
CA ASP A 89 -2.71 -11.64 -2.78
C ASP A 89 -4.06 -11.51 -2.06
N ASP A 90 -4.99 -12.39 -2.43
CA ASP A 90 -6.34 -12.42 -1.88
C ASP A 90 -6.36 -12.71 -0.37
N SER A 91 -5.40 -13.49 0.12
CA SER A 91 -5.31 -13.84 1.54
C SER A 91 -4.88 -12.64 2.38
N ALA A 92 -3.93 -11.86 1.88
CA ALA A 92 -3.51 -10.61 2.50
C ALA A 92 -4.63 -9.56 2.47
N ASN A 93 -5.36 -9.48 1.34
CA ASN A 93 -6.50 -8.56 1.23
C ASN A 93 -7.62 -8.90 2.22
N LEU A 94 -7.95 -10.18 2.34
CA LEU A 94 -8.89 -10.68 3.33
C LEU A 94 -8.47 -10.34 4.76
N LEU A 95 -7.23 -10.67 5.10
CA LEU A 95 -6.70 -10.47 6.44
C LEU A 95 -6.82 -9.00 6.86
N LEU A 96 -6.43 -8.08 5.98
CA LEU A 96 -6.46 -6.64 6.28
C LEU A 96 -7.90 -6.13 6.46
N CYS A 97 -8.82 -6.51 5.57
CA CYS A 97 -10.21 -6.07 5.67
C CYS A 97 -10.91 -6.65 6.90
N VAL A 98 -10.66 -7.92 7.23
CA VAL A 98 -11.20 -8.55 8.45
C VAL A 98 -10.62 -7.89 9.70
N ALA A 99 -9.31 -7.64 9.73
CA ALA A 99 -8.65 -6.95 10.84
C ALA A 99 -9.25 -5.55 11.04
N ALA A 100 -9.49 -4.82 9.95
CA ALA A 100 -10.10 -3.49 9.98
C ALA A 100 -11.53 -3.54 10.52
N ARG A 101 -12.37 -4.43 10.00
CA ARG A 101 -13.75 -4.59 10.47
C ARG A 101 -13.82 -5.01 11.94
N HIS A 102 -12.96 -5.93 12.35
CA HIS A 102 -12.93 -6.43 13.71
C HIS A 102 -12.50 -5.33 14.70
N ALA A 103 -11.54 -4.49 14.30
CA ALA A 103 -11.07 -3.43 15.16
C ALA A 103 -12.03 -2.23 15.23
N CYS A 104 -12.66 -1.85 14.11
CA CYS A 104 -13.61 -0.75 14.05
C CYS A 104 -14.79 -1.09 13.12
N GLN A 105 -15.98 -1.28 13.69
CA GLN A 105 -17.16 -1.66 12.90
C GLN A 105 -17.57 -0.59 11.88
N HIS A 106 -17.26 0.68 12.10
CA HIS A 106 -17.61 1.78 11.20
C HIS A 106 -16.76 1.83 9.92
N VAL A 107 -15.57 1.21 9.92
CA VAL A 107 -14.64 1.35 8.79
C VAL A 107 -15.19 0.67 7.56
N LYS A 108 -15.12 1.34 6.41
CA LYS A 108 -15.54 0.77 5.13
C LYS A 108 -14.39 -0.01 4.52
N THR A 109 -14.67 -1.23 4.07
CA THR A 109 -13.63 -2.13 3.54
C THR A 109 -13.89 -2.45 2.09
N CYS A 110 -12.89 -2.21 1.24
CA CYS A 110 -12.87 -2.61 -0.16
C CYS A 110 -11.71 -3.56 -0.39
N ALA A 111 -11.96 -4.69 -1.04
CA ALA A 111 -10.92 -5.68 -1.29
C ALA A 111 -10.97 -6.20 -2.74
N ARG A 112 -9.78 -6.33 -3.35
CA ARG A 112 -9.60 -6.98 -4.65
C ARG A 112 -9.58 -8.50 -4.45
N CYS A 113 -10.44 -9.19 -5.18
CA CYS A 113 -10.53 -10.63 -5.26
C CYS A 113 -10.04 -11.07 -6.65
N ASN A 114 -8.85 -11.64 -6.70
CA ASN A 114 -8.17 -12.07 -7.90
C ASN A 114 -8.61 -13.49 -8.32
N GLN A 115 -8.80 -14.38 -7.34
CA GLN A 115 -9.18 -15.78 -7.58
C GLN A 115 -10.62 -16.04 -7.13
N ALA A 116 -11.42 -16.61 -8.01
CA ALA A 116 -12.83 -16.90 -7.75
C ALA A 116 -13.08 -17.81 -6.54
N VAL A 117 -12.08 -18.63 -6.14
CA VAL A 117 -12.18 -19.51 -4.97
C VAL A 117 -12.36 -18.73 -3.65
N TYR A 118 -11.83 -17.51 -3.56
CA TYR A 118 -11.98 -16.67 -2.38
C TYR A 118 -13.26 -15.84 -2.37
N LEU A 119 -13.99 -15.75 -3.49
CA LEU A 119 -15.16 -14.89 -3.61
C LEU A 119 -16.23 -15.22 -2.54
N ALA A 120 -16.47 -16.51 -2.31
CA ALA A 120 -17.41 -16.96 -1.28
C ALA A 120 -16.97 -16.51 0.13
N LEU A 121 -15.66 -16.54 0.42
CA LEU A 121 -15.12 -16.09 1.71
C LEU A 121 -15.26 -14.57 1.86
N PHE A 122 -14.93 -13.80 0.84
CA PHE A 122 -15.10 -12.33 0.86
C PHE A 122 -16.56 -11.94 1.12
N GLN A 123 -17.51 -12.64 0.49
CA GLN A 123 -18.94 -12.41 0.69
C GLN A 123 -19.41 -12.78 2.11
N GLN A 124 -18.91 -13.90 2.66
CA GLN A 124 -19.24 -14.33 4.03
C GLN A 124 -18.71 -13.36 5.10
N LEU A 125 -17.57 -12.71 4.84
CA LEU A 125 -16.90 -11.82 5.78
C LEU A 125 -17.40 -10.36 5.73
N ALA A 126 -18.50 -10.10 5.01
CA ALA A 126 -19.19 -8.81 4.94
C ALA A 126 -18.26 -7.64 4.58
N ILE A 127 -17.38 -7.85 3.60
CA ILE A 127 -16.58 -6.79 2.98
C ILE A 127 -17.55 -5.89 2.18
N ASP A 128 -17.55 -4.58 2.44
CA ASP A 128 -18.51 -3.64 1.82
C ASP A 128 -18.44 -3.64 0.29
N GLN A 129 -17.23 -3.66 -0.27
CA GLN A 129 -17.01 -3.72 -1.71
C GLN A 129 -15.99 -4.79 -2.08
N ILE A 130 -16.38 -5.66 -3.00
CA ILE A 130 -15.49 -6.67 -3.58
C ILE A 130 -15.23 -6.28 -5.03
N LEU A 131 -13.96 -6.18 -5.41
CA LEU A 131 -13.54 -5.93 -6.78
C LEU A 131 -13.06 -7.25 -7.39
N SER A 132 -13.81 -7.77 -8.36
CA SER A 132 -13.44 -8.99 -9.08
C SER A 132 -13.17 -8.68 -10.54
N GLY A 133 -12.02 -9.13 -11.06
CA GLY A 133 -11.63 -8.90 -12.46
C GLY A 133 -10.96 -7.54 -12.70
N PRO A 134 -11.06 -6.96 -13.91
CA PRO A 134 -10.44 -5.68 -14.23
C PRO A 134 -11.06 -4.57 -13.37
N VAL A 135 -10.22 -3.81 -12.69
CA VAL A 135 -10.64 -2.74 -11.77
C VAL A 135 -10.84 -1.46 -12.58
N ASP A 136 -12.06 -0.93 -12.56
CA ASP A 136 -12.35 0.42 -13.03
C ASP A 136 -12.05 1.42 -11.91
N THR A 137 -10.97 2.18 -12.08
CA THR A 137 -10.49 3.11 -11.05
C THR A 137 -11.46 4.27 -10.82
N GLU A 138 -12.22 4.71 -11.83
CA GLU A 138 -13.17 5.82 -11.69
C GLU A 138 -14.38 5.37 -10.86
N ALA A 139 -14.91 4.18 -11.16
CA ALA A 139 -16.00 3.59 -10.38
C ALA A 139 -15.57 3.31 -8.93
N LEU A 140 -14.34 2.83 -8.74
CA LEU A 140 -13.75 2.64 -7.42
C LEU A 140 -13.64 3.97 -6.66
N TRP A 141 -13.16 5.03 -7.32
CA TRP A 141 -13.05 6.36 -6.72
C TRP A 141 -14.41 6.89 -6.25
N HIS A 142 -15.45 6.80 -7.10
CA HIS A 142 -16.80 7.22 -6.71
C HIS A 142 -17.33 6.46 -5.49
N THR A 143 -17.02 5.17 -5.39
CA THR A 143 -17.41 4.35 -4.24
C THR A 143 -16.69 4.79 -2.97
N VAL A 144 -15.37 4.97 -3.04
CA VAL A 144 -14.55 5.42 -1.91
C VAL A 144 -14.96 6.82 -1.44
N ARG A 145 -15.22 7.72 -2.39
CA ARG A 145 -15.68 9.08 -2.11
C ARG A 145 -17.01 9.11 -1.35
N ALA A 146 -17.92 8.17 -1.62
CA ALA A 146 -19.19 8.08 -0.91
C ALA A 146 -19.05 7.63 0.56
N TRP A 147 -17.87 7.13 0.96
CA TRP A 147 -17.58 6.69 2.33
C TRP A 147 -16.87 7.76 3.19
N LEU A 148 -16.38 8.83 2.57
CA LEU A 148 -15.59 9.90 3.18
C LEU A 148 -16.41 11.18 3.39
#